data_AF-A0A4Q1DCB7-F1
#
_entry.id   AF-A0A4Q1DCB7-F1
#
_cell.length_a   1.000
_cell.length_b   1.000
_cell.length_c   1.000
_cell.angle_alpha   90.00
_cell.angle_beta   90.00
_cell.angle_gamma   90.00
#
_symmetry.space_group_name_H-M   'P 1'
#
loop_
_entity.id
_entity.type
_entity.pdbx_description
1 polymer ?
#
loop_
_entity_poly.entity_id
_entity_poly.type
_entity_poly.pdbx_seq_one_letter_code
_entity_poly.pdbx_strand_id
1 'polypeptide(L)'
;MEGQKVYYLPPGKGKKPVVVADDVAKPNGIVGSADGRYLYVADIERNKTYRYTIESNGKLSGQKLVIDQGSDGMTLDDKGNIYLTGKGVSIYSPAGLLIGHIEVKEPWTANVCFGGKDRTDLFITASTAIYRIPMRTKGMFTPSCPAFSVFVK
;
A
#
# COMPACT_ATOMS: atom_id res chain seq x y z
N MET A 1 -14.04 5.98 17.33
CA MET A 1 -12.70 5.66 16.77
C MET A 1 -12.05 7.00 16.55
N GLU A 2 -11.03 7.31 17.33
CA GLU A 2 -10.35 8.60 17.34
C GLU A 2 -8.89 8.40 16.92
N GLY A 3 -8.39 9.30 16.08
CA GLY A 3 -7.02 9.31 15.58
C GLY A 3 -6.81 8.66 14.21
N GLN A 4 -5.71 9.06 13.56
CA GLN A 4 -5.24 8.51 12.30
C GLN A 4 -4.38 7.27 12.61
N LYS A 5 -5.00 6.09 12.54
CA LYS A 5 -4.41 4.80 12.95
C LYS A 5 -4.69 3.71 11.91
N VAL A 6 -3.92 2.63 11.96
CA VAL A 6 -4.21 1.43 11.16
C VAL A 6 -5.09 0.50 11.97
N TYR A 7 -6.16 0.02 11.34
CA TYR A 7 -7.11 -0.90 11.95
C TYR A 7 -7.14 -2.24 11.22
N TYR A 8 -7.35 -3.31 11.98
CA TYR A 8 -7.75 -4.60 11.44
C TYR A 8 -9.24 -4.80 11.72
N LEU A 9 -9.97 -5.26 10.72
CA LEU A 9 -11.38 -5.62 10.84
C LEU A 9 -11.51 -7.15 10.82
N PRO A 10 -11.69 -7.81 11.98
CA PRO A 10 -11.85 -9.26 12.00
C PRO A 10 -13.11 -9.69 11.23
N PRO A 11 -13.06 -10.80 10.47
CA PRO A 11 -14.22 -11.30 9.77
C PRO A 11 -15.32 -11.75 10.75
N GLY A 12 -16.57 -11.58 10.34
CA GLY A 12 -17.76 -12.00 11.10
C GLY A 12 -18.62 -10.84 11.60
N LYS A 13 -19.93 -11.08 11.65
CA LYS A 13 -20.92 -10.07 12.06
C LYS A 13 -20.68 -9.61 13.51
N GLY A 14 -20.72 -8.31 13.74
CA GLY A 14 -20.59 -7.72 15.09
C GLY A 14 -19.16 -7.66 15.65
N LYS A 15 -18.15 -8.06 14.88
CA LYS A 15 -16.74 -7.86 15.27
C LYS A 15 -16.40 -6.37 15.24
N LYS A 16 -15.70 -5.90 16.27
CA LYS A 16 -15.24 -4.52 16.38
C LYS A 16 -13.86 -4.40 15.72
N PRO A 17 -13.55 -3.27 15.05
CA PRO A 17 -12.21 -3.05 14.53
C PRO A 17 -11.20 -2.92 15.68
N VAL A 18 -9.97 -3.37 15.42
CA VAL A 18 -8.86 -3.40 16.38
C VAL A 18 -7.76 -2.48 15.88
N VAL A 19 -7.24 -1.59 16.73
CA VAL A 19 -6.03 -0.81 16.39
C VAL A 19 -4.86 -1.78 16.29
N VAL A 20 -4.16 -1.76 15.15
CA VAL A 20 -2.99 -2.61 14.92
C VAL A 20 -1.69 -1.83 14.70
N ALA A 21 -1.78 -0.54 14.37
CA ALA A 21 -0.63 0.38 14.45
C ALA A 21 -1.10 1.79 14.80
N ASP A 22 -0.42 2.41 15.76
CA ASP A 22 -0.60 3.81 16.17
C ASP A 22 0.73 4.56 16.33
N ASP A 23 1.80 3.98 15.82
CA ASP A 23 3.17 4.52 15.73
C ASP A 23 3.44 5.26 14.41
N VAL A 24 2.41 5.47 13.59
CA VAL A 24 2.37 6.26 12.35
C VAL A 24 1.63 7.57 12.56
N ALA A 25 2.11 8.68 12.00
CA ALA A 25 1.48 10.00 12.18
C ALA A 25 0.21 10.12 11.33
N LYS A 26 0.34 9.90 10.02
CA LYS A 26 -0.78 9.96 9.08
C LYS A 26 -0.73 8.78 8.11
N PRO A 27 -1.17 7.58 8.54
CA PRO A 27 -1.24 6.42 7.64
C PRO A 27 -2.15 6.73 6.45
N ASN A 28 -1.70 6.36 5.26
CA ASN A 28 -2.48 6.51 4.04
C ASN A 28 -2.42 5.22 3.20
N GLY A 29 -1.35 5.04 2.43
CA GLY A 29 -1.20 3.85 1.58
C GLY A 29 -0.95 2.59 2.40
N ILE A 30 -1.60 1.49 2.03
CA ILE A 30 -1.46 0.19 2.68
C ILE A 30 -1.47 -0.94 1.63
N VAL A 31 -0.60 -1.93 1.80
CA VAL A 31 -0.65 -3.16 0.98
C VAL A 31 0.00 -4.32 1.72
N GLY A 32 -0.60 -5.51 1.66
CA GLY A 32 -0.05 -6.74 2.21
C GLY A 32 0.87 -7.45 1.22
N SER A 33 1.87 -8.19 1.71
CA SER A 33 2.70 -9.06 0.87
C SER A 33 1.92 -10.30 0.39
N ALA A 34 2.38 -10.91 -0.71
CA ALA A 34 1.70 -12.06 -1.34
C ALA A 34 1.62 -13.29 -0.42
N ASP A 35 2.65 -13.46 0.40
CA ASP A 35 2.78 -14.52 1.40
C ASP A 35 2.03 -14.22 2.72
N GLY A 36 1.35 -13.08 2.82
CA GLY A 36 0.61 -12.67 4.01
C GLY A 36 1.48 -12.36 5.23
N ARG A 37 2.82 -12.31 5.10
CA ARG A 37 3.74 -12.10 6.23
C ARG A 37 3.94 -10.64 6.59
N TYR A 38 3.77 -9.73 5.64
CA TYR A 38 4.11 -8.32 5.82
C TYR A 38 2.95 -7.40 5.45
N LEU A 39 2.86 -6.29 6.18
CA LEU A 39 2.01 -5.15 5.84
C LEU A 39 2.90 -3.93 5.62
N TYR A 40 2.77 -3.29 4.47
CA TYR A 40 3.40 -2.01 4.19
C TYR A 40 2.41 -0.89 4.49
N VAL A 41 2.87 0.16 5.16
CA VAL A 41 2.06 1.34 5.50
C VAL A 41 2.88 2.59 5.20
N ALA A 42 2.34 3.47 4.35
CA ALA A 42 2.89 4.80 4.13
C ALA A 42 2.37 5.77 5.19
N ASP A 43 3.30 6.52 5.76
CA ASP A 43 3.07 7.70 6.58
C ASP A 43 3.31 8.93 5.71
N ILE A 44 2.22 9.55 5.25
CA ILE A 44 2.29 10.67 4.31
C ILE A 44 2.80 11.94 4.99
N GLU A 45 2.55 12.11 6.29
CA GLU A 45 2.99 13.27 7.05
C GLU A 45 4.50 13.22 7.31
N ARG A 46 5.02 12.04 7.71
CA ARG A 46 6.47 11.87 7.94
C ARG A 46 7.27 11.64 6.64
N ASN A 47 6.58 11.46 5.51
CA ASN A 47 7.17 11.08 4.24
C ASN A 47 8.02 9.79 4.34
N LYS A 48 7.45 8.74 4.93
CA LYS A 48 8.10 7.43 5.15
C LYS A 48 7.15 6.29 4.77
N THR A 49 7.71 5.16 4.37
CA THR A 49 6.96 3.90 4.26
C THR A 49 7.60 2.84 5.15
N TYR A 50 6.79 2.27 6.02
CA TYR A 50 7.17 1.23 6.98
C TYR A 50 6.65 -0.13 6.54
N ARG A 51 7.33 -1.18 7.01
CA ARG A 51 6.89 -2.56 6.93
C ARG A 51 6.69 -3.10 8.34
N TYR A 52 5.61 -3.84 8.54
CA TYR A 52 5.29 -4.58 9.75
C TYR A 52 5.21 -6.07 9.44
N THR A 53 5.53 -6.91 10.42
CA THR A 53 5.20 -8.33 10.40
C THR A 53 3.74 -8.52 10.81
N ILE A 54 3.00 -9.34 10.06
CA ILE A 54 1.65 -9.77 10.41
C ILE A 54 1.75 -11.02 11.28
N GLU A 55 1.33 -10.91 12.53
CA GLU A 55 1.32 -12.02 13.48
C GLU A 55 0.11 -12.95 13.25
N SER A 56 0.19 -14.19 13.75
CA SER A 56 -0.88 -15.19 13.62
C SER A 56 -2.22 -14.76 14.22
N ASN A 57 -2.20 -13.81 15.18
CA ASN A 57 -3.38 -13.24 15.81
C ASN A 57 -3.88 -11.95 15.11
N GLY A 58 -3.31 -11.57 13.97
CA GLY A 58 -3.65 -10.38 13.19
C GLY A 58 -3.06 -9.07 13.73
N LYS A 59 -2.26 -9.10 14.80
CA LYS A 59 -1.50 -7.93 15.26
C LYS A 59 -0.32 -7.64 14.33
N LEU A 60 0.16 -6.40 14.38
CA LEU A 60 1.37 -5.99 13.70
C LEU A 60 2.52 -5.86 14.69
N SER A 61 3.72 -6.25 14.26
CA SER A 61 4.94 -6.15 15.05
C SER A 61 6.12 -5.73 14.15
N GLY A 62 7.26 -5.43 14.76
CA GLY A 62 8.53 -5.27 14.05
C GLY A 62 8.52 -4.15 13.00
N GLN A 63 7.95 -2.99 13.34
CA GLN A 63 7.97 -1.81 12.48
C GLN A 63 9.40 -1.56 11.98
N LYS A 64 9.56 -1.50 10.66
CA LYS A 64 10.84 -1.24 10.00
C LYS A 64 10.64 -0.19 8.92
N LEU A 65 11.41 0.89 8.96
CA LEU A 65 11.52 1.82 7.84
C LEU A 65 12.11 1.09 6.62
N VAL A 66 11.43 1.12 5.48
CA VAL A 66 11.89 0.46 4.25
C VAL A 66 12.13 1.42 3.10
N ILE A 67 11.41 2.54 3.04
CA ILE A 67 11.53 3.55 2.00
C ILE A 67 11.41 4.95 2.62
N ASP A 68 12.34 5.84 2.27
CA ASP A 68 12.33 7.27 2.63
C ASP A 68 11.38 8.10 1.75
N GLN A 69 10.15 7.61 1.58
CA GLN A 69 9.08 8.27 0.84
C GLN A 69 7.72 7.86 1.43
N GLY A 70 6.83 8.83 1.61
CA GLY A 70 5.41 8.60 1.89
C GLY A 70 4.65 8.28 0.60
N SER A 71 3.35 8.03 0.76
CA SER A 71 2.47 7.67 -0.35
C SER A 71 1.03 7.99 0.00
N ASP A 72 0.23 8.27 -1.02
CA ASP A 72 -1.23 8.30 -0.89
C ASP A 72 -1.78 6.88 -1.01
N GLY A 73 -1.92 6.34 -2.21
CA GLY A 73 -2.15 4.92 -2.45
C GLY A 73 -0.86 4.16 -2.73
N MET A 74 -0.89 2.82 -2.71
CA MET A 74 0.24 1.99 -3.11
C MET A 74 -0.20 0.63 -3.62
N THR A 75 0.67 -0.04 -4.36
CA THR A 75 0.46 -1.43 -4.78
C THR A 75 1.77 -2.19 -4.89
N LEU A 76 1.69 -3.49 -5.18
CA LEU A 76 2.82 -4.39 -5.34
C LEU A 76 2.68 -5.18 -6.66
N ASP A 77 3.80 -5.41 -7.34
CA ASP A 77 3.85 -6.37 -8.44
C ASP A 77 4.20 -7.80 -7.95
N ASP A 78 4.21 -8.76 -8.87
CA ASP A 78 4.52 -10.17 -8.62
C ASP A 78 5.98 -10.45 -8.25
N LYS A 79 6.86 -9.46 -8.36
CA LYS A 79 8.25 -9.50 -7.89
C LYS A 79 8.43 -8.83 -6.54
N GLY A 80 7.36 -8.26 -5.96
CA GLY A 80 7.38 -7.53 -4.70
C GLY A 80 7.91 -6.10 -4.82
N ASN A 81 8.00 -5.54 -6.02
CA ASN A 81 8.31 -4.12 -6.20
C ASN A 81 7.13 -3.27 -5.70
N ILE A 82 7.44 -2.22 -4.94
CA ILE A 82 6.48 -1.34 -4.28
C ILE A 82 6.26 -0.10 -5.14
N TYR A 83 5.00 0.17 -5.49
CA TYR A 83 4.57 1.32 -6.27
C TYR A 83 3.97 2.34 -5.31
N LEU A 84 4.57 3.53 -5.21
CA LEU A 84 4.14 4.62 -4.35
C LEU A 84 3.64 5.81 -5.19
N THR A 85 2.49 6.38 -4.84
CA THR A 85 1.87 7.52 -5.53
C THR A 85 2.22 8.86 -4.87
N GLY A 86 2.06 9.92 -5.65
CA GLY A 86 2.36 11.31 -5.30
C GLY A 86 2.51 12.13 -6.57
N LYS A 87 3.68 12.72 -6.80
CA LYS A 87 4.03 13.31 -8.11
C LYS A 87 4.41 12.19 -9.08
N GLY A 88 3.44 11.63 -9.81
CA GLY A 88 3.65 10.39 -10.57
C GLY A 88 3.75 9.15 -9.67
N VAL A 89 4.27 8.04 -10.20
CA VAL A 89 4.39 6.77 -9.45
C VAL A 89 5.86 6.33 -9.35
N SER A 90 6.41 6.37 -8.15
CA SER A 90 7.74 5.84 -7.84
C SER A 90 7.69 4.32 -7.67
N ILE A 91 8.68 3.61 -8.22
CA ILE A 91 8.78 2.15 -8.14
C ILE A 91 10.03 1.81 -7.34
N TYR A 92 9.86 1.13 -6.22
CA TYR A 92 10.92 0.65 -5.36
C TYR A 92 11.05 -0.87 -5.45
N SER A 93 12.28 -1.38 -5.45
CA SER A 93 12.55 -2.81 -5.30
C SER A 93 12.15 -3.30 -3.89
N PRO A 94 12.01 -4.62 -3.67
CA PRO A 94 11.81 -5.18 -2.33
C PRO A 94 12.88 -4.79 -1.31
N ALA A 95 14.07 -4.39 -1.77
CA ALA A 95 15.17 -3.92 -0.94
C ALA A 95 15.07 -2.43 -0.56
N GLY A 96 14.04 -1.71 -1.03
CA GLY A 96 13.85 -0.28 -0.77
C GLY A 96 14.64 0.65 -1.70
N LEU A 97 15.24 0.12 -2.78
CA LEU A 97 15.94 0.93 -3.78
C LEU A 97 14.96 1.47 -4.83
N LEU A 98 15.03 2.75 -5.16
CA LEU A 98 14.27 3.35 -6.27
C LEU A 98 14.78 2.78 -7.60
N ILE A 99 13.91 2.11 -8.36
CA ILE A 99 14.26 1.42 -9.61
C ILE A 99 13.52 1.98 -10.83
N GLY A 100 12.57 2.89 -10.62
CA GLY A 100 11.84 3.52 -11.72
C GLY A 100 10.88 4.59 -11.25
N HIS A 101 10.43 5.39 -12.21
CA HIS A 101 9.41 6.41 -11.99
C HIS A 101 8.51 6.50 -13.24
N ILE A 102 7.19 6.52 -13.03
CA ILE A 102 6.20 6.73 -14.08
C ILE A 102 5.70 8.16 -13.96
N GLU A 103 6.10 8.98 -14.92
CA GLU A 103 5.60 10.35 -15.07
C GLU A 103 4.12 10.34 -15.43
N VAL A 104 3.33 11.13 -14.71
CA VAL A 104 1.90 11.33 -14.97
C VAL A 104 1.66 12.83 -15.08
N LYS A 105 0.99 13.27 -16.16
CA LYS A 105 0.76 14.70 -16.46
C LYS A 105 -0.39 15.30 -15.64
N GLU A 106 -0.36 15.09 -14.33
CA GLU A 106 -1.30 15.62 -13.35
C GLU A 106 -0.52 16.04 -12.10
N PRO A 107 -1.03 17.01 -11.32
CA PRO A 107 -0.29 17.50 -10.15
C PRO A 107 -0.19 16.47 -9.02
N TRP A 108 -1.10 15.50 -8.94
CA TRP A 108 -1.09 14.48 -7.90
C TRP A 108 -1.71 13.16 -8.36
N THR A 109 -1.06 12.04 -8.01
CA THR A 109 -1.59 10.68 -8.13
C THR A 109 -2.02 10.18 -6.75
N ALA A 110 -3.32 9.92 -6.61
CA ALA A 110 -3.90 9.56 -5.32
C ALA A 110 -3.91 8.06 -5.07
N ASN A 111 -3.98 7.23 -6.12
CA ASN A 111 -3.99 5.78 -5.96
C ASN A 111 -3.48 5.05 -7.21
N VAL A 112 -3.09 3.79 -7.01
CA VAL A 112 -2.55 2.92 -8.05
C VAL A 112 -2.94 1.48 -7.76
N CYS A 113 -3.34 0.73 -8.79
CA CYS A 113 -3.56 -0.71 -8.66
C CYS A 113 -3.30 -1.43 -9.98
N PHE A 114 -2.86 -2.68 -9.88
CA PHE A 114 -2.87 -3.59 -11.02
C PHE A 114 -4.25 -4.21 -11.20
N GLY A 115 -4.68 -4.33 -12.45
CA GLY A 115 -5.95 -4.91 -12.85
C GLY A 115 -5.89 -5.46 -14.28
N GLY A 116 -7.06 -5.58 -14.91
CA GLY A 116 -7.19 -6.28 -16.18
C GLY A 116 -7.20 -7.80 -16.01
N LYS A 117 -7.58 -8.52 -17.08
CA LYS A 117 -7.78 -9.98 -17.05
C LYS A 117 -6.55 -10.74 -16.55
N ASP A 118 -5.37 -10.27 -16.95
CA ASP A 118 -4.09 -10.92 -16.65
C ASP A 118 -3.27 -10.20 -15.57
N ARG A 119 -3.88 -9.20 -14.90
CA ARG A 119 -3.22 -8.30 -13.93
C ARG A 119 -2.05 -7.50 -14.50
N THR A 120 -2.01 -7.28 -15.80
CA THR A 120 -0.93 -6.55 -16.49
C THR A 120 -1.28 -5.10 -16.80
N ASP A 121 -2.46 -4.61 -16.40
CA ASP A 121 -2.83 -3.20 -16.57
C ASP A 121 -2.60 -2.46 -15.25
N LEU A 122 -1.78 -1.42 -15.24
CA LEU A 122 -1.65 -0.51 -14.11
C LEU A 122 -2.65 0.64 -14.28
N PHE A 123 -3.58 0.77 -13.34
CA PHE A 123 -4.51 1.88 -13.26
C PHE A 123 -4.01 2.89 -12.23
N ILE A 124 -4.10 4.17 -12.56
CA ILE A 124 -3.65 5.28 -11.70
C ILE A 124 -4.76 6.32 -11.65
N THR A 125 -5.22 6.68 -10.44
CA THR A 125 -6.08 7.85 -10.25
C THR A 125 -5.21 9.08 -10.02
N ALA A 126 -5.40 10.11 -10.83
CA ALA A 126 -4.51 11.25 -10.87
C ALA A 126 -5.30 12.54 -11.03
N SER A 127 -5.49 13.27 -9.93
CA SER A 127 -6.26 14.51 -9.86
C SER A 127 -7.56 14.48 -10.68
N THR A 128 -7.53 14.94 -11.93
CA THR A 128 -8.72 15.05 -12.79
C THR A 128 -8.93 13.88 -13.76
N ALA A 129 -8.02 12.90 -13.77
CA ALA A 129 -7.99 11.83 -14.75
C ALA A 129 -7.70 10.45 -14.15
N ILE A 130 -8.01 9.41 -14.92
CA ILE A 130 -7.59 8.03 -14.65
C ILE A 130 -6.72 7.57 -15.83
N TYR A 131 -5.54 7.06 -15.52
CA TYR A 131 -4.62 6.51 -16.51
C TYR A 131 -4.65 4.99 -16.46
N ARG A 132 -4.46 4.36 -17.62
CA ARG A 132 -4.22 2.92 -17.76
C ARG A 132 -2.92 2.72 -18.53
N ILE A 133 -2.01 1.95 -17.97
CA ILE A 133 -0.72 1.65 -18.58
C ILE A 133 -0.57 0.13 -18.71
N PRO A 134 -0.41 -0.41 -19.94
CA PRO A 134 -0.04 -1.80 -20.13
C PRO A 134 1.38 -2.04 -19.59
N MET A 135 1.51 -2.98 -18.66
CA MET A 135 2.75 -3.31 -17.99
C MET A 135 3.35 -4.62 -18.52
N ARG A 136 4.68 -4.72 -18.43
CA ARG A 136 5.41 -5.97 -18.67
C ARG A 136 5.48 -6.89 -17.44
N THR A 137 5.02 -6.39 -16.30
CA THR A 137 4.96 -7.11 -15.02
C THR A 137 3.49 -7.35 -14.67
N LYS A 138 3.22 -8.30 -13.77
CA LYS A 138 1.87 -8.55 -13.28
C LYS A 138 1.71 -7.97 -11.89
N GLY A 139 0.49 -7.53 -11.58
CA GLY A 139 0.09 -7.26 -10.22
C GLY A 139 0.21 -8.49 -9.34
N MET A 140 0.58 -8.25 -8.08
CA MET A 140 0.58 -9.28 -7.07
C MET A 140 -0.77 -10.02 -7.02
N PHE A 141 -0.70 -11.33 -6.86
CA PHE A 141 -1.85 -12.15 -6.51
C PHE A 141 -1.81 -12.54 -5.05
N THR A 142 -2.88 -12.24 -4.31
CA THR A 142 -3.09 -12.70 -2.94
C THR A 142 -4.20 -13.75 -2.91
N PRO A 143 -3.87 -15.05 -2.86
CA PRO A 143 -4.91 -16.09 -2.78
C PRO A 143 -5.69 -16.07 -1.46
N SER A 144 -5.14 -15.50 -0.37
CA SER A 144 -5.75 -15.58 0.97
C SER A 144 -5.21 -14.55 1.99
N CYS A 145 -5.08 -13.27 1.63
CA CYS A 145 -4.65 -12.25 2.58
C CYS A 145 -5.81 -11.90 3.55
N PRO A 146 -5.60 -11.87 4.89
CA PRO A 146 -6.58 -11.30 5.81
C PRO A 146 -6.88 -9.87 5.38
N ALA A 147 -8.17 -9.50 5.33
CA ALA A 147 -8.56 -8.14 4.95
C ALA A 147 -8.08 -7.14 6.03
N PHE A 148 -6.99 -6.45 5.76
CA PHE A 148 -6.62 -5.22 6.47
C PHE A 148 -7.31 -4.05 5.79
N SER A 149 -7.84 -3.11 6.57
CA SER A 149 -8.48 -1.91 6.04
C SER A 149 -7.99 -0.72 6.84
N VAL A 150 -7.39 0.26 6.18
CA VAL A 150 -7.13 1.54 6.83
C VAL A 150 -8.43 2.32 6.83
N PHE A 151 -8.87 2.73 8.01
CA PHE A 151 -9.83 3.80 8.14
C PHE A 151 -9.03 5.05 8.52
N VAL A 152 -8.74 5.89 7.53
CA VAL A 152 -8.29 7.26 7.77
C VAL A 152 -9.56 8.06 8.11
N LYS A 153 -9.66 8.57 9.34
CA LYS A 153 -10.55 9.69 9.64
C LYS A 153 -9.70 10.94 9.81
#